data_AF-A0A127STV5-F1
#
_entry.id   AF-A0A127STV5-F1
#
_cell.length_a   1.000
_cell.length_b   1.000
_cell.length_c   1.000
_cell.angle_alpha   90.00
_cell.angle_beta   90.00
_cell.angle_gamma   90.00
#
_symmetry.space_group_name_H-M   'P 1'
#
loop_
_entity.id
_entity.type
_entity.pdbx_description
1 polymer ?
#
loop_
_entity_poly.entity_id
_entity_poly.type
_entity_poly.pdbx_seq_one_letter_code
_entity_poly.pdbx_strand_id
1 'polypeptide(L)'
;EWIADLFKARETAPEQPPQSPNLANLLMKYLSVQREKSRKYSQRWQQQHTADELKTIAAAVNYLSEHGISNLDELDASLSSVSDKAYSIREGMKTAEQRMKELQKLMEYGRNYQTYKPIQDEYRQIRWKGKQEKFAEARRAELTLWDAANRYLHAHLPEGVKTLPISAWEKEYTALKAQREAEYDTLKETRAEVAELQKIRRCVDIALRADQPEQTQNRTKRHEQER
;
A
#
# COMPACT_ATOMS: atom_id res chain seq x y z
N GLU A 1 -11.61 61.72 18.97
CA GLU A 1 -12.66 60.70 18.81
C GLU A 1 -12.25 59.53 17.89
N TRP A 2 -10.94 59.22 17.77
CA TRP A 2 -10.46 58.17 16.85
C TRP A 2 -10.97 56.76 17.23
N ILE A 3 -11.26 56.53 18.51
CA ILE A 3 -11.79 55.24 18.98
C ILE A 3 -13.14 54.92 18.32
N ALA A 4 -14.00 55.92 18.12
CA ALA A 4 -15.31 55.73 17.47
C ALA A 4 -15.15 55.38 15.98
N ASP A 5 -14.19 55.99 15.29
CA ASP A 5 -13.87 55.68 13.89
C ASP A 5 -13.29 54.26 13.74
N LEU A 6 -12.54 53.79 14.74
CA LEU A 6 -11.95 52.45 14.76
C LEU A 6 -13.01 51.35 14.96
N PHE A 7 -14.06 51.62 15.74
CA PHE A 7 -15.22 50.73 15.86
C PHE A 7 -16.08 50.71 14.58
N LYS A 8 -16.32 51.88 13.97
CA LYS A 8 -17.01 51.97 12.66
C LYS A 8 -16.27 51.23 11.54
N ALA A 9 -14.95 51.32 11.52
CA ALA A 9 -14.12 50.59 10.54
C ALA A 9 -14.19 49.07 10.73
N ARG A 10 -14.41 48.60 11.96
CA ARG A 10 -14.59 47.17 12.26
C ARG A 10 -16.00 46.67 11.91
N GLU A 11 -17.03 47.50 12.09
CA GLU A 11 -18.41 47.18 11.71
C GLU A 11 -18.64 47.17 10.19
N THR A 12 -17.83 47.92 9.44
CA THR A 12 -17.91 48.02 7.97
C THR A 12 -16.89 47.15 7.24
N ALA A 13 -16.02 46.45 7.97
CA ALA A 13 -15.12 45.47 7.39
C ALA A 13 -15.94 44.26 6.90
N PRO A 14 -15.71 43.76 5.68
CA PRO A 14 -16.37 42.54 5.22
C PRO A 14 -16.08 41.41 6.22
N GLU A 15 -17.11 40.72 6.69
CA GLU A 15 -16.95 39.49 7.47
C GLU A 15 -15.98 38.60 6.71
N GLN A 16 -14.82 38.32 7.30
CA GLN A 16 -13.96 37.30 6.73
C GLN A 16 -14.81 36.02 6.67
N PRO A 17 -14.83 35.31 5.52
CA PRO A 17 -15.53 34.04 5.44
C PRO A 17 -15.10 33.21 6.65
N PRO A 18 -16.02 32.49 7.32
CA PRO A 18 -15.70 31.74 8.53
C PRO A 18 -14.46 30.92 8.24
N GLN A 19 -13.31 31.35 8.78
CA GLN A 19 -12.06 30.70 8.46
C GLN A 19 -12.25 29.28 8.94
N SER A 20 -12.19 28.31 8.01
CA SER A 20 -12.13 26.90 8.36
C SER A 20 -11.13 26.77 9.50
N PRO A 21 -11.50 26.16 10.64
CA PRO A 21 -10.65 26.18 11.81
C PRO A 21 -9.26 25.67 11.43
N ASN A 22 -8.25 26.55 11.57
CA ASN A 22 -6.85 26.21 11.30
C ASN A 22 -6.49 24.91 12.04
N LEU A 23 -5.69 24.03 11.43
CA LEU A 23 -5.27 22.75 12.04
C LEU A 23 -4.76 22.93 13.47
N ALA A 24 -4.04 24.02 13.76
CA ALA A 24 -3.61 24.34 15.12
C ALA A 24 -4.78 24.48 16.10
N ASN A 25 -5.87 25.16 15.70
CA ASN A 25 -7.07 25.31 16.52
C ASN A 25 -7.77 23.97 16.73
N LEU A 26 -7.82 23.11 15.69
CA LEU A 26 -8.40 21.78 15.78
C LEU A 26 -7.60 20.87 16.72
N LEU A 27 -6.27 20.92 16.68
CA LEU A 27 -5.41 20.15 17.59
C LEU A 27 -5.52 20.65 19.04
N MET A 28 -5.61 21.96 19.27
CA MET A 28 -5.88 22.51 20.60
C MET A 28 -7.26 22.11 21.12
N LYS A 29 -8.26 22.07 20.23
CA LYS A 29 -9.60 21.58 20.57
C LYS A 29 -9.59 20.09 20.91
N TYR A 30 -8.87 19.27 20.15
CA TYR A 30 -8.66 17.87 20.47
C TYR A 30 -8.12 17.68 21.90
N LEU A 31 -7.13 18.46 22.33
CA LEU A 31 -6.62 18.42 23.72
C LEU A 31 -7.72 18.74 24.74
N SER A 32 -8.57 19.73 24.46
CA SER A 32 -9.69 20.08 25.36
C SER A 32 -10.69 18.93 25.50
N VAL A 33 -11.00 18.25 24.39
CA VAL A 33 -11.90 17.08 24.36
C VAL A 33 -11.32 15.92 25.16
N GLN A 34 -10.02 15.64 25.00
CA GLN A 34 -9.36 14.58 25.74
C GLN A 34 -9.25 14.90 27.24
N ARG A 35 -8.97 16.16 27.58
CA ARG A 35 -8.97 16.62 28.97
C ARG A 35 -10.33 16.47 29.62
N GLU A 36 -11.42 16.80 28.92
CA GLU A 36 -12.78 16.61 29.45
C GLU A 36 -13.09 15.13 29.72
N LYS A 37 -12.77 14.25 28.76
CA LYS A 37 -12.93 12.80 28.90
C LYS A 37 -12.12 12.21 30.06
N SER A 38 -10.98 12.84 30.38
CA SER A 38 -10.09 12.41 31.45
C SER A 38 -10.61 12.70 32.87
N ARG A 39 -11.58 13.61 33.05
CA ARG A 39 -12.01 14.11 34.37
C ARG A 39 -12.55 13.04 35.31
N LYS A 40 -13.08 11.95 34.76
CA LYS A 40 -13.60 10.80 35.52
C LYS A 40 -12.52 9.92 36.15
N TYR A 41 -11.25 10.13 35.83
CA TYR A 41 -10.14 9.30 36.30
C TYR A 41 -9.32 9.98 37.40
N SER A 42 -8.42 9.23 38.04
CA SER A 42 -7.57 9.74 39.13
C SER A 42 -6.62 10.84 38.67
N GLN A 43 -6.20 11.71 39.59
CA GLN A 43 -5.28 12.81 39.30
C GLN A 43 -3.99 12.34 38.63
N ARG A 44 -3.42 11.22 39.10
CA ARG A 44 -2.20 10.64 38.54
C ARG A 44 -2.40 10.15 37.10
N TRP A 45 -3.55 9.54 36.82
CA TRP A 45 -3.90 9.12 35.46
C TRP A 45 -4.08 10.31 34.53
N GLN A 46 -4.77 11.36 35.00
CA GLN A 46 -4.96 12.60 34.23
C GLN A 46 -3.63 13.26 33.88
N GLN A 47 -2.68 13.32 34.81
CA GLN A 47 -1.35 13.89 34.58
C GLN A 47 -0.59 13.10 33.50
N GLN A 48 -0.53 11.78 33.61
CA GLN A 48 0.14 10.93 32.63
C GLN A 48 -0.51 11.04 31.25
N HIS A 49 -1.85 10.91 31.20
CA HIS A 49 -2.60 10.99 29.96
C HIS A 49 -2.43 12.36 29.29
N THR A 50 -2.47 13.45 30.05
CA THR A 50 -2.25 14.80 29.51
C THR A 50 -0.84 14.93 28.91
N ALA A 51 0.17 14.37 29.56
CA ALA A 51 1.53 14.37 29.02
C ALA A 51 1.63 13.60 27.69
N ASP A 52 0.95 12.46 27.57
CA ASP A 52 0.95 11.66 26.35
C ASP A 52 0.16 12.33 25.21
N GLU A 53 -0.94 13.02 25.52
CA GLU A 53 -1.68 13.82 24.53
C GLU A 53 -0.87 15.04 24.06
N LEU A 54 -0.15 15.71 24.95
CA LEU A 54 0.75 16.81 24.58
C LEU A 54 1.89 16.35 23.67
N LYS A 55 2.48 15.17 23.93
CA LYS A 55 3.48 14.58 23.04
C LYS A 55 2.89 14.28 21.66
N THR A 56 1.68 13.74 21.61
CA THR A 56 0.97 13.44 20.35
C THR A 56 0.75 14.71 19.54
N ILE A 57 0.31 15.80 20.18
CA ILE A 57 0.08 17.07 19.49
C ILE A 57 1.39 17.75 19.08
N ALA A 58 2.43 17.69 19.91
CA ALA A 58 3.74 18.21 19.54
C ALA A 58 4.30 17.50 18.29
N ALA A 59 4.20 16.17 18.23
CA ALA A 59 4.57 15.40 17.05
C ALA A 59 3.74 15.78 15.82
N ALA A 60 2.42 15.93 15.98
CA ALA A 60 1.53 16.36 14.90
C ALA A 60 1.89 17.75 14.37
N VAL A 61 2.10 18.73 15.24
CA VAL A 61 2.47 20.11 14.85
C VAL A 61 3.82 20.14 14.16
N ASN A 62 4.81 19.40 14.65
CA ASN A 62 6.13 19.31 14.02
C ASN A 62 6.02 18.75 12.60
N TYR A 63 5.32 17.62 12.44
CA TYR A 63 5.12 17.00 11.13
C TYR A 63 4.40 17.96 10.16
N LEU A 64 3.30 18.59 10.59
CA LEU A 64 2.57 19.56 9.77
C LEU A 64 3.47 20.73 9.35
N SER A 65 4.29 21.25 10.26
CA SER A 65 5.22 22.34 9.98
C SER A 65 6.35 21.93 9.03
N GLU A 66 6.95 20.77 9.22
CA GLU A 66 8.03 20.24 8.38
C GLU A 66 7.55 19.99 6.93
N HIS A 67 6.28 19.58 6.78
CA HIS A 67 5.67 19.29 5.48
C HIS A 67 4.87 20.45 4.89
N GLY A 68 4.84 21.62 5.56
CA GLY A 68 4.13 22.81 5.08
C GLY A 68 2.61 22.64 4.97
N ILE A 69 2.02 21.77 5.79
CA ILE A 69 0.59 21.47 5.81
C ILE A 69 -0.10 22.40 6.81
N SER A 70 -0.93 23.31 6.31
CA SER A 70 -1.52 24.41 7.08
C SER A 70 -3.02 24.27 7.33
N ASN A 71 -3.72 23.51 6.48
CA ASN A 71 -5.17 23.38 6.52
C ASN A 71 -5.65 21.95 6.26
N LEU A 72 -6.96 21.73 6.44
CA LEU A 72 -7.58 20.42 6.35
C LEU A 72 -7.46 19.80 4.94
N ASP A 73 -7.60 20.62 3.91
CA ASP A 73 -7.55 20.18 2.51
C ASP A 73 -6.13 19.75 2.14
N GLU A 74 -5.10 20.47 2.60
CA GLU A 74 -3.70 20.09 2.43
C GLU A 74 -3.36 18.80 3.18
N LEU A 75 -3.92 18.60 4.38
CA LEU A 75 -3.75 17.37 5.15
C LEU A 75 -4.39 16.18 4.41
N ASP A 76 -5.60 16.34 3.89
CA ASP A 76 -6.30 15.31 3.11
C ASP A 76 -5.60 15.03 1.78
N ALA A 77 -5.14 16.07 1.08
CA ALA A 77 -4.39 15.92 -0.16
C ALA A 77 -3.06 15.19 0.07
N SER A 78 -2.33 15.53 1.13
CA SER A 78 -1.09 14.83 1.51
C SER A 78 -1.37 13.36 1.84
N LEU A 79 -2.38 13.09 2.67
CA LEU A 79 -2.76 11.72 3.04
C LEU A 79 -3.17 10.89 1.81
N SER A 80 -3.96 11.46 0.90
CA SER A 80 -4.35 10.80 -0.35
C SER A 80 -3.13 10.49 -1.20
N SER A 81 -2.29 11.49 -1.46
CA SER A 81 -1.07 11.37 -2.28
C SER A 81 -0.12 10.29 -1.75
N VAL A 82 0.19 10.29 -0.45
CA VAL A 82 1.10 9.30 0.14
C VAL A 82 0.46 7.91 0.15
N SER A 83 -0.86 7.81 0.38
CA SER A 83 -1.59 6.54 0.30
C SER A 83 -1.59 5.97 -1.12
N ASP A 84 -1.80 6.80 -2.14
CA ASP A 84 -1.79 6.42 -3.55
C ASP A 84 -0.41 5.95 -4.00
N LYS A 85 0.66 6.59 -3.50
CA LYS A 85 2.04 6.13 -3.69
C LYS A 85 2.26 4.76 -3.07
N ALA A 86 1.88 4.56 -1.81
CA ALA A 86 2.01 3.26 -1.14
C ALA A 86 1.22 2.15 -1.86
N TYR A 87 0.02 2.47 -2.34
CA TYR A 87 -0.81 1.57 -3.13
C TYR A 87 -0.14 1.21 -4.46
N SER A 88 0.37 2.21 -5.19
CA SER A 88 1.03 2.02 -6.48
C SER A 88 2.28 1.14 -6.36
N ILE A 89 3.11 1.37 -5.33
CA ILE A 89 4.28 0.51 -5.06
C ILE A 89 3.83 -0.94 -4.81
N ARG A 90 2.78 -1.13 -3.99
CA ARG A 90 2.26 -2.47 -3.71
C ARG A 90 1.74 -3.20 -4.96
N GLU A 91 1.01 -2.51 -5.83
CA GLU A 91 0.52 -3.10 -7.08
C GLU A 91 1.67 -3.41 -8.06
N GLY A 92 2.69 -2.54 -8.11
CA GLY A 92 3.94 -2.80 -8.84
C GLY A 92 4.62 -4.07 -8.34
N MET A 93 4.84 -4.19 -7.03
CA MET A 93 5.44 -5.37 -6.40
C MET A 93 4.64 -6.65 -6.68
N LYS A 94 3.30 -6.57 -6.68
CA LYS A 94 2.42 -7.71 -6.98
C LYS A 94 2.56 -8.15 -8.43
N THR A 95 2.63 -7.20 -9.36
CA THR A 95 2.83 -7.46 -10.78
C THR A 95 4.20 -8.09 -11.03
N ALA A 96 5.25 -7.55 -10.41
CA ALA A 96 6.59 -8.12 -10.45
C ALA A 96 6.61 -9.55 -9.88
N GLU A 97 5.90 -9.82 -8.78
CA GLU A 97 5.79 -11.17 -8.23
C GLU A 97 5.18 -12.18 -9.20
N GLN A 98 4.09 -11.79 -9.84
CA GLN A 98 3.41 -12.63 -10.79
C GLN A 98 4.34 -12.96 -11.96
N ARG A 99 5.03 -11.94 -12.50
CA ARG A 99 6.01 -12.12 -13.56
C ARG A 99 7.17 -13.01 -13.15
N MET A 100 7.69 -12.85 -11.93
CA MET A 100 8.76 -13.70 -11.40
C MET A 100 8.35 -15.18 -11.31
N LYS A 101 7.09 -15.48 -10.91
CA LYS A 101 6.55 -16.85 -10.88
C LYS A 101 6.45 -17.46 -12.28
N GLU A 102 6.04 -16.65 -13.27
CA GLU A 102 6.01 -17.08 -14.67
C GLU A 102 7.42 -17.37 -15.20
N LEU A 103 8.38 -16.47 -14.93
CA LEU A 103 9.78 -16.67 -15.30
C LEU A 103 10.37 -17.94 -14.68
N GLN A 104 10.09 -18.21 -13.41
CA GLN A 104 10.52 -19.45 -12.75
C GLN A 104 10.03 -20.69 -13.50
N LYS A 105 8.74 -20.75 -13.84
CA LYS A 105 8.18 -21.88 -14.62
C LYS A 105 8.78 -21.97 -16.02
N LEU A 106 8.93 -20.84 -16.71
CA LEU A 106 9.56 -20.79 -18.04
C LEU A 106 11.00 -21.32 -17.99
N MET A 107 11.78 -20.93 -16.98
CA MET A 107 13.15 -21.41 -16.79
C MET A 107 13.17 -22.91 -16.46
N GLU A 108 12.31 -23.39 -15.58
CA GLU A 108 12.20 -24.81 -15.22
C GLU A 108 11.85 -25.67 -16.44
N TYR A 109 10.76 -25.37 -17.12
CA TYR A 109 10.35 -26.10 -18.31
C TYR A 109 11.34 -25.91 -19.46
N GLY A 110 11.95 -24.73 -19.59
CA GLY A 110 12.99 -24.48 -20.58
C GLY A 110 14.23 -25.36 -20.39
N ARG A 111 14.68 -25.54 -19.14
CA ARG A 111 15.78 -26.44 -18.80
C ARG A 111 15.41 -27.89 -19.02
N ASN A 112 14.21 -28.31 -18.62
CA ASN A 112 13.71 -29.67 -18.87
C ASN A 112 13.64 -29.98 -20.38
N TYR A 113 13.15 -29.03 -21.17
CA TYR A 113 13.09 -29.15 -22.61
C TYR A 113 14.48 -29.37 -23.21
N GLN A 114 15.46 -28.53 -22.87
CA GLN A 114 16.84 -28.66 -23.38
C GLN A 114 17.52 -29.95 -22.92
N THR A 115 17.34 -30.32 -21.64
CA THR A 115 17.97 -31.50 -21.02
C THR A 115 17.48 -32.80 -21.66
N TYR A 116 16.17 -32.92 -21.91
CA TYR A 116 15.58 -34.17 -22.37
C TYR A 116 15.32 -34.22 -23.88
N LYS A 117 15.55 -33.12 -24.61
CA LYS A 117 15.41 -33.09 -26.08
C LYS A 117 16.21 -34.18 -26.79
N PRO A 118 17.48 -34.48 -26.44
CA PRO A 118 18.23 -35.56 -27.09
C PRO A 118 17.56 -36.94 -26.95
N ILE A 119 16.98 -37.24 -25.78
CA ILE A 119 16.27 -38.50 -25.51
C ILE A 119 15.01 -38.59 -26.36
N GLN A 120 14.27 -37.48 -26.48
CA GLN A 120 13.10 -37.42 -27.35
C GLN A 120 13.48 -37.55 -28.84
N ASP A 121 14.56 -36.92 -29.26
CA ASP A 121 15.05 -37.02 -30.64
C ASP A 121 15.48 -38.46 -30.97
N GLU A 122 16.17 -39.15 -30.04
CA GLU A 122 16.50 -40.58 -30.17
C GLU A 122 15.24 -41.45 -30.26
N TYR A 123 14.27 -41.24 -29.36
CA TYR A 123 12.99 -41.95 -29.36
C TYR A 123 12.26 -41.84 -30.72
N ARG A 124 12.28 -40.65 -31.34
CA ARG A 124 11.67 -40.38 -32.65
C ARG A 124 12.39 -41.03 -33.82
N GLN A 125 13.70 -41.30 -33.69
CA GLN A 125 14.50 -41.95 -34.73
C GLN A 125 14.33 -43.47 -34.75
N ILE A 126 13.89 -44.10 -33.65
CA ILE A 126 13.69 -45.55 -33.59
C ILE A 126 12.51 -45.97 -34.47
N ARG A 127 12.80 -46.68 -35.57
CA ARG A 127 11.79 -47.11 -36.56
C ARG A 127 11.08 -48.42 -36.20
N TRP A 128 11.70 -49.25 -35.35
CA TRP A 128 11.18 -50.57 -34.99
C TRP A 128 10.35 -50.49 -33.71
N LYS A 129 9.03 -50.71 -33.83
CA LYS A 129 8.06 -50.54 -32.74
C LYS A 129 8.45 -51.24 -31.43
N GLY A 130 8.84 -52.51 -31.48
CA GLY A 130 9.23 -53.24 -30.26
C GLY A 130 10.52 -52.74 -29.59
N LYS A 131 11.44 -52.12 -30.34
CA LYS A 131 12.62 -51.45 -29.76
C LYS A 131 12.25 -50.06 -29.21
N GLN A 132 11.35 -49.37 -29.89
CA GLN A 132 10.85 -48.06 -29.50
C GLN A 132 10.07 -48.12 -28.17
N GLU A 133 9.22 -49.14 -28.00
CA GLU A 133 8.47 -49.37 -26.76
C GLU A 133 9.39 -49.66 -25.58
N LYS A 134 10.39 -50.54 -25.76
CA LYS A 134 11.40 -50.82 -24.72
C LYS A 134 12.21 -49.58 -24.33
N PHE A 135 12.57 -48.75 -25.30
CA PHE A 135 13.24 -47.47 -25.03
C PHE A 135 12.32 -46.51 -24.25
N ALA A 136 11.05 -46.40 -24.67
CA ALA A 136 10.07 -45.54 -24.01
C ALA A 136 9.82 -45.97 -22.56
N GLU A 137 9.79 -47.28 -22.31
CA GLU A 137 9.64 -47.83 -20.96
C GLU A 137 10.87 -47.52 -20.10
N ALA A 138 12.08 -47.72 -20.64
CA ALA A 138 13.32 -47.42 -19.94
C ALA A 138 13.56 -45.92 -19.67
N ARG A 139 13.03 -45.03 -20.53
CA ARG A 139 13.16 -43.56 -20.46
C ARG A 139 11.85 -42.84 -20.17
N ARG A 140 10.91 -43.54 -19.54
CA ARG A 140 9.53 -43.06 -19.36
C ARG A 140 9.47 -41.72 -18.64
N ALA A 141 10.28 -41.56 -17.59
CA ALA A 141 10.30 -40.34 -16.78
C ALA A 141 10.80 -39.14 -17.59
N GLU A 142 11.92 -39.30 -18.30
CA GLU A 142 12.54 -38.25 -19.11
C GLU A 142 11.62 -37.82 -20.27
N LEU A 143 11.01 -38.79 -20.97
CA LEU A 143 10.05 -38.50 -22.04
C LEU A 143 8.80 -37.77 -21.52
N THR A 144 8.33 -38.13 -20.33
CA THR A 144 7.18 -37.45 -19.69
C THR A 144 7.53 -36.00 -19.31
N LEU A 145 8.71 -35.77 -18.73
CA LEU A 145 9.19 -34.42 -18.40
C LEU A 145 9.39 -33.57 -19.66
N TRP A 146 9.92 -34.15 -20.73
CA TRP A 146 10.06 -33.46 -22.01
C TRP A 146 8.70 -33.09 -22.62
N ASP A 147 7.72 -34.00 -22.64
CA ASP A 147 6.40 -33.71 -23.20
C ASP A 147 5.68 -32.62 -22.39
N ALA A 148 5.74 -32.69 -21.06
CA ALA A 148 5.21 -31.64 -20.19
C ALA A 148 5.85 -30.28 -20.47
N ALA A 149 7.17 -30.22 -20.61
CA ALA A 149 7.91 -29.02 -20.96
C ALA A 149 7.54 -28.48 -22.35
N ASN A 150 7.49 -29.36 -23.35
CA ASN A 150 7.12 -29.01 -24.71
C ASN A 150 5.72 -28.38 -24.75
N ARG A 151 4.72 -29.02 -24.10
CA ARG A 151 3.35 -28.50 -24.02
C ARG A 151 3.28 -27.14 -23.31
N TYR A 152 3.96 -27.00 -22.17
CA TYR A 152 3.96 -25.75 -21.42
C TYR A 152 4.55 -24.60 -22.24
N LEU A 153 5.73 -24.82 -22.83
CA LEU A 153 6.42 -23.81 -23.64
C LEU A 153 5.61 -23.45 -24.89
N HIS A 154 4.99 -24.42 -25.58
CA HIS A 154 4.10 -24.14 -26.71
C HIS A 154 2.89 -23.28 -26.34
N ALA A 155 2.32 -23.46 -25.14
CA ALA A 155 1.18 -22.67 -24.70
C ALA A 155 1.55 -21.25 -24.23
N HIS A 156 2.81 -21.01 -23.86
CA HIS A 156 3.23 -19.78 -23.18
C HIS A 156 4.23 -18.94 -23.99
N LEU A 157 4.69 -19.45 -25.14
CA LEU A 157 5.60 -18.74 -26.04
C LEU A 157 4.94 -18.53 -27.40
N PRO A 158 5.30 -17.45 -28.12
CA PRO A 158 4.88 -17.26 -29.50
C PRO A 158 5.26 -18.45 -30.40
N GLU A 159 4.47 -18.70 -31.44
CA GLU A 159 4.82 -19.70 -32.44
C GLU A 159 6.15 -19.35 -33.12
N GLY A 160 6.96 -20.37 -33.41
CA GLY A 160 8.22 -20.21 -34.14
C GLY A 160 9.44 -19.81 -33.29
N VAL A 161 9.36 -19.82 -31.96
CA VAL A 161 10.54 -19.67 -31.09
C VAL A 161 11.52 -20.84 -31.33
N LYS A 162 12.65 -20.54 -31.98
CA LYS A 162 13.68 -21.54 -32.33
C LYS A 162 14.66 -21.81 -31.19
N THR A 163 14.91 -20.82 -30.35
CA THR A 163 15.87 -20.89 -29.24
C THR A 163 15.23 -20.33 -27.98
N LEU A 164 15.30 -21.08 -26.89
CA LEU A 164 14.73 -20.67 -25.61
C LEU A 164 15.65 -19.61 -24.95
N PRO A 165 15.14 -18.41 -24.65
CA PRO A 165 15.96 -17.32 -24.12
C PRO A 165 16.15 -17.43 -22.60
N ILE A 166 16.61 -18.59 -22.10
CA ILE A 166 16.74 -18.88 -20.66
C ILE A 166 17.63 -17.83 -19.95
N SER A 167 18.75 -17.45 -20.55
CA SER A 167 19.64 -16.42 -19.99
C SER A 167 18.95 -15.04 -19.89
N ALA A 168 18.05 -14.72 -20.83
CA ALA A 168 17.29 -13.47 -20.76
C ALA A 168 16.25 -13.52 -19.64
N TRP A 169 15.55 -14.65 -19.46
CA TRP A 169 14.63 -14.86 -18.34
C TRP A 169 15.33 -14.79 -16.98
N GLU A 170 16.54 -15.35 -16.87
CA GLU A 170 17.37 -15.24 -15.66
C GLU A 170 17.73 -13.79 -15.35
N LYS A 171 18.17 -13.02 -16.36
CA LYS A 171 18.48 -11.59 -16.21
C LYS A 171 17.25 -10.76 -15.83
N GLU A 172 16.10 -11.05 -16.43
CA GLU A 172 14.84 -10.39 -16.08
C GLU A 172 14.44 -10.70 -14.63
N TYR A 173 14.55 -11.97 -14.22
CA TYR A 173 14.25 -12.39 -12.86
C TYR A 173 15.15 -11.72 -11.82
N THR A 174 16.46 -11.64 -12.08
CA THR A 174 17.40 -10.98 -11.16
C THR A 174 17.16 -9.48 -11.08
N ALA A 175 16.83 -8.83 -12.20
CA ALA A 175 16.45 -7.42 -12.22
C ALA A 175 15.17 -7.16 -11.42
N LEU A 176 14.11 -7.95 -11.62
CA LEU A 176 12.86 -7.85 -10.86
C LEU A 176 13.07 -8.10 -9.36
N LYS A 177 13.95 -9.05 -9.01
CA LYS A 177 14.31 -9.31 -7.61
C LYS A 177 14.96 -8.07 -6.97
N ALA A 178 15.97 -7.50 -7.63
CA ALA A 178 16.66 -6.30 -7.14
C ALA A 178 15.72 -5.08 -7.04
N GLN A 179 14.84 -4.90 -8.03
CA GLN A 179 13.81 -3.86 -8.01
C GLN A 179 12.91 -4.00 -6.78
N ARG A 180 12.40 -5.21 -6.50
CA ARG A 180 11.51 -5.45 -5.35
C ARG A 180 12.20 -5.27 -4.01
N GLU A 181 13.48 -5.61 -3.90
CA GLU A 181 14.27 -5.36 -2.70
C GLU A 181 14.37 -3.85 -2.44
N ALA A 182 14.61 -3.04 -3.47
CA ALA A 182 14.62 -1.58 -3.33
C ALA A 182 13.23 -1.00 -3.02
N GLU A 183 12.17 -1.46 -3.70
CA GLU A 183 10.79 -1.00 -3.48
C GLU A 183 10.28 -1.31 -2.07
N TYR A 184 10.79 -2.37 -1.42
CA TYR A 184 10.38 -2.73 -0.07
C TYR A 184 10.74 -1.65 0.95
N ASP A 185 11.95 -1.10 0.89
CA ASP A 185 12.39 -0.06 1.81
C ASP A 185 11.58 1.23 1.60
N THR A 186 11.36 1.62 0.33
CA THR A 186 10.51 2.77 0.00
C THR A 186 9.07 2.57 0.49
N LEU A 187 8.49 1.37 0.34
CA LEU A 187 7.15 1.06 0.83
C LEU A 187 7.06 1.14 2.35
N LYS A 188 8.10 0.70 3.06
CA LYS A 188 8.17 0.76 4.52
C LYS A 188 8.12 2.20 5.02
N GLU A 189 8.94 3.08 4.43
CA GLU A 189 8.96 4.51 4.74
C GLU A 189 7.62 5.18 4.40
N THR A 190 7.09 4.93 3.20
CA THR A 190 5.82 5.50 2.76
C THR A 190 4.67 5.07 3.69
N ARG A 191 4.65 3.81 4.16
CA ARG A 191 3.65 3.33 5.12
C ARG A 191 3.77 3.98 6.49
N ALA A 192 4.98 4.27 6.94
CA ALA A 192 5.18 5.02 8.18
C ALA A 192 4.62 6.43 8.05
N GLU A 193 4.86 7.10 6.91
CA GLU A 193 4.31 8.42 6.61
C GLU A 193 2.77 8.42 6.57
N VAL A 194 2.15 7.44 5.88
CA VAL A 194 0.68 7.25 5.93
C VAL A 194 0.19 7.11 7.37
N ALA A 195 0.88 6.32 8.20
CA ALA A 195 0.47 6.10 9.58
C ALA A 195 0.55 7.38 10.42
N GLU A 196 1.58 8.22 10.22
CA GLU A 196 1.68 9.51 10.90
C GLU A 196 0.56 10.48 10.46
N LEU A 197 0.33 10.63 9.16
CA LEU A 197 -0.77 11.44 8.62
C LEU A 197 -2.14 10.98 9.14
N GLN A 198 -2.38 9.67 9.23
CA GLN A 198 -3.62 9.10 9.77
C GLN A 198 -3.80 9.39 11.26
N LYS A 199 -2.73 9.40 12.06
CA LYS A 199 -2.79 9.80 13.47
C LYS A 199 -3.21 11.26 13.60
N ILE A 200 -2.58 12.15 12.83
CA ILE A 200 -2.92 13.58 12.81
C ILE A 200 -4.37 13.78 12.39
N ARG A 201 -4.79 13.12 11.30
CA ARG A 201 -6.17 13.18 10.82
C ARG A 201 -7.18 12.71 11.87
N ARG A 202 -6.87 11.64 12.61
CA ARG A 202 -7.72 11.15 13.69
C ARG A 202 -7.90 12.19 14.81
N CYS A 203 -6.83 12.89 15.21
CA CYS A 203 -6.93 13.97 16.19
C CYS A 203 -7.86 15.07 15.70
N VAL A 204 -7.72 15.46 14.44
CA VAL A 204 -8.56 16.47 13.79
C VAL A 204 -10.02 16.03 13.69
N ASP A 205 -10.29 14.79 13.27
CA ASP A 205 -11.65 14.24 13.18
C ASP A 205 -12.35 14.23 14.55
N ILE A 206 -11.63 13.93 15.63
CA ILE A 206 -12.17 13.99 17.00
C ILE A 206 -12.56 15.42 17.37
N ALA A 207 -11.73 16.41 17.02
CA ALA A 207 -12.02 17.82 17.26
C ALA A 207 -13.25 18.29 16.47
N LEU A 208 -13.34 17.93 15.18
CA LEU A 208 -14.47 18.25 14.31
C LEU A 208 -15.79 17.63 14.80
N ARG A 209 -15.75 16.38 15.29
CA ARG A 209 -16.94 15.72 15.85
C ARG A 209 -17.45 16.39 17.12
N ALA A 210 -16.58 17.05 17.89
CA ALA A 210 -16.98 17.79 19.07
C ALA A 210 -17.73 19.10 18.75
N ASP A 211 -17.69 19.58 17.50
CA ASP A 211 -18.49 20.71 17.01
C ASP A 211 -19.89 20.32 16.50
N GLN A 212 -20.15 19.03 16.31
CA GLN A 212 -21.46 18.60 15.84
C GLN A 212 -22.49 18.59 16.98
N PRO A 213 -23.67 19.21 16.81
CA PRO A 213 -24.74 19.13 17.79
C PRO A 213 -25.17 17.67 17.99
N GLU A 214 -25.45 17.29 19.25
CA GLU A 214 -25.73 15.92 19.72
C GLU A 214 -26.88 15.20 18.96
N GLN A 215 -27.70 15.91 18.20
CA GLN A 215 -28.83 15.34 17.45
C GLN A 215 -28.43 14.30 16.39
N THR A 216 -27.20 14.34 15.87
CA THR A 216 -26.75 13.35 14.86
C THR A 216 -26.23 12.05 15.47
N GLN A 217 -25.78 12.06 16.74
CA GLN A 217 -25.25 10.86 17.41
C GLN A 217 -26.35 9.89 17.88
N ASN A 218 -27.56 10.40 18.13
CA ASN A 218 -28.71 9.58 18.53
C ASN A 218 -29.39 8.85 17.36
N ARG A 219 -29.16 9.26 16.10
CA ARG A 219 -29.75 8.60 14.92
C ARG A 219 -29.11 7.24 14.62
N THR A 220 -27.80 7.09 14.83
CA THR A 220 -27.10 5.82 14.58
C THR A 220 -27.43 4.77 15.64
N LYS A 221 -27.62 5.19 16.91
CA LYS A 221 -27.99 4.28 18.01
C LYS A 221 -29.44 3.77 17.92
N ARG A 222 -30.38 4.56 17.38
CA ARG A 222 -31.78 4.09 17.19
C ARG A 222 -31.89 3.02 16.10
N HIS A 223 -31.10 3.10 15.03
CA HIS A 223 -31.14 2.11 13.95
C HIS A 223 -30.50 0.75 14.27
N GLU A 224 -29.69 0.65 15.33
CA GLU A 224 -29.16 -0.63 15.83
C GLU A 224 -30.06 -1.30 16.88
N GLN A 225 -30.98 -0.57 17.52
CA GLN A 225 -31.94 -1.14 18.47
C GLN A 225 -33.26 -1.58 17.82
N GLU A 226 -33.51 -1.22 16.57
CA GLU A 226 -34.70 -1.58 15.80
C GLU A 226 -34.45 -2.68 14.74
N ARG A 227 -33.34 -3.42 14.83
CA ARG A 227 -33.04 -4.56 13.94
C ARG A 227 -32.92 -5.88 14.69
#